data_AF-A0A7G8DFU5-F1
#
_entry.id   AF-A0A7G8DFU5-F1
#
_cell.length_a   1.000
_cell.length_b   1.000
_cell.length_c   1.000
_cell.angle_alpha   90.00
_cell.angle_beta   90.00
_cell.angle_gamma   90.00
#
_symmetry.space_group_name_H-M   'P 1'
#
loop_
_entity.id
_entity.type
_entity.pdbx_description
1 polymer ?
#
loop_
_entity_poly.entity_id
_entity_poly.type
_entity_poly.pdbx_seq_one_letter_code
_entity_poly.pdbx_strand_id
1 'polypeptide(L)'
;MAKAIKKAPAGAVDRARRRALGEVEAPAEPAVLGTPAAAAPSAAPSGRFIQGSDGHRYPEEFFDLSPADQKRFKELIAERQQQTADENTVATVANGVLDALDSERKARKVLESQVATLLTLVEAQQRRMDQMDLQVQADKSTALLEQEAAIAQQVTNLSAIRAEAGQEAAQHQQEREQAAAEHRDQLEAQATAIDALSGSVKSTTALMEQRGNAVEAQLVAGETRQQKLEVSLANLEGQTDAWTDPITRGEVNTMATTAVSEQWRSQFAALVDAVAEELQIQFPNGVHAGRMDSEYVRRQKRDAALMAEQRQGAGA
;
A
#
# COMPACT_ATOMS: atom_id res chain seq x y z
N MET A 1 34.82 37.17 -63.47
CA MET A 1 34.59 37.90 -64.74
C MET A 1 33.88 39.22 -64.44
N ALA A 2 34.62 40.33 -64.44
CA ALA A 2 34.10 41.66 -64.18
C ALA A 2 33.41 42.22 -65.43
N LYS A 3 32.13 42.58 -65.33
CA LYS A 3 31.36 43.18 -66.43
C LYS A 3 31.72 44.66 -66.57
N ALA A 4 32.25 45.03 -67.73
CA ALA A 4 32.60 46.39 -68.11
C ALA A 4 31.34 47.29 -68.18
N ILE A 5 31.31 48.35 -67.36
CA ILE A 5 30.34 49.43 -67.47
C ILE A 5 30.85 50.39 -68.56
N LYS A 6 30.16 50.42 -69.70
CA LYS A 6 30.42 51.40 -70.78
C LYS A 6 30.13 52.80 -70.25
N LYS A 7 31.19 53.62 -70.16
CA LYS A 7 31.16 55.04 -69.80
C LYS A 7 30.28 55.79 -70.83
N ALA A 8 29.20 56.40 -70.38
CA ALA A 8 28.34 57.21 -71.24
C ALA A 8 29.13 58.41 -71.83
N PRO A 9 28.84 58.83 -73.08
CA PRO A 9 29.55 59.96 -73.69
C PRO A 9 29.32 61.23 -72.86
N ALA A 10 30.41 61.92 -72.54
CA ALA A 10 30.40 63.19 -71.82
C ALA A 10 29.42 64.16 -72.52
N GLY A 11 28.46 64.71 -71.75
CA GLY A 11 27.41 65.61 -72.24
C GLY A 11 26.01 64.99 -72.37
N ALA A 12 25.82 63.68 -72.18
CA ALA A 12 24.48 63.08 -72.15
C ALA A 12 23.68 63.49 -70.89
N VAL A 13 24.37 63.63 -69.75
CA VAL A 13 23.75 64.04 -68.48
C VAL A 13 23.41 65.54 -68.50
N ASP A 14 24.25 66.38 -69.11
CA ASP A 14 23.96 67.82 -69.23
C ASP A 14 22.79 68.10 -70.18
N ARG A 15 22.64 67.34 -71.27
CA ARG A 15 21.46 67.43 -72.16
C ARG A 15 20.17 66.96 -71.50
N ALA A 16 20.23 65.92 -70.65
CA ALA A 16 19.08 65.48 -69.87
C ALA A 16 18.67 66.50 -68.80
N ARG A 17 19.65 67.18 -68.19
CA ARG A 17 19.42 68.23 -67.20
C ARG A 17 18.81 69.50 -67.80
N ARG A 18 19.23 69.91 -69.01
CA ARG A 18 18.63 71.05 -69.73
C ARG A 18 17.20 70.79 -70.22
N ARG A 19 16.89 69.56 -70.67
CA ARG A 19 15.50 69.16 -71.03
C ARG A 19 14.55 69.12 -69.83
N ALA A 20 15.03 68.77 -68.64
CA ALA A 20 14.21 68.78 -67.41
C ALA A 20 13.88 70.19 -66.90
N LEU A 21 14.59 71.22 -67.37
CA LEU A 21 14.42 72.62 -66.99
C LEU A 21 13.62 73.46 -68.01
N GLY A 22 13.09 72.83 -69.07
CA GLY A 22 12.15 73.50 -69.99
C GLY A 22 12.77 74.47 -70.99
N GLU A 23 14.09 74.46 -71.19
CA GLU A 23 14.74 75.24 -72.25
C GLU A 23 14.46 74.61 -73.63
N VAL A 24 13.56 75.25 -74.40
CA VAL A 24 13.27 74.90 -75.79
C VAL A 24 14.37 75.50 -76.67
N GLU A 25 15.35 74.70 -77.07
CA GLU A 25 16.34 75.07 -78.08
C GLU A 25 15.65 75.16 -79.44
N ALA A 26 15.66 76.35 -80.04
CA ALA A 26 15.08 76.63 -81.35
C ALA A 26 15.72 75.73 -82.44
N PRO A 27 14.95 75.28 -83.45
CA PRO A 27 15.51 74.47 -84.53
C PRO A 27 16.53 75.28 -85.35
N ALA A 28 17.70 74.69 -85.52
CA ALA A 28 18.77 75.21 -86.38
C ALA A 28 18.26 75.43 -87.81
N GLU A 29 18.53 76.63 -88.33
CA GLU A 29 18.30 77.03 -89.72
C GLU A 29 19.01 76.09 -90.70
N PRO A 30 18.39 75.68 -91.82
CA PRO A 30 19.10 75.01 -92.89
C PRO A 30 19.99 76.00 -93.65
N ALA A 31 21.26 75.63 -93.77
CA ALA A 31 22.29 76.34 -94.50
C ALA A 31 21.89 76.61 -95.97
N VAL A 32 22.03 77.87 -96.36
CA VAL A 32 21.95 78.39 -97.72
C VAL A 32 23.02 77.72 -98.60
N LEU A 33 22.58 77.06 -99.67
CA LEU A 33 23.45 76.56 -100.74
C LEU A 33 22.88 76.99 -102.10
N GLY A 34 23.58 77.93 -102.74
CA GLY A 34 23.88 77.95 -104.17
C GLY A 34 22.72 77.91 -105.17
N THR A 35 22.36 79.10 -105.67
CA THR A 35 21.75 79.29 -106.99
C THR A 35 22.61 78.63 -108.09
N PRO A 36 21.98 78.10 -109.16
CA PRO A 36 22.26 78.72 -110.44
C PRO A 36 21.00 79.11 -111.19
N ALA A 37 21.12 80.24 -111.88
CA ALA A 37 20.14 80.81 -112.77
C ALA A 37 19.80 79.84 -113.92
N ALA A 38 18.51 79.55 -114.06
CA ALA A 38 17.90 79.21 -115.34
C ALA A 38 16.65 80.07 -115.46
N ALA A 39 16.77 81.12 -116.29
CA ALA A 39 15.67 82.00 -116.63
C ALA A 39 14.57 81.21 -117.34
N ALA A 40 13.42 81.10 -116.68
CA ALA A 40 12.13 80.89 -117.32
C ALA A 40 11.29 82.14 -116.99
N PRO A 41 10.55 82.71 -117.96
CA PRO A 41 9.99 84.04 -117.83
C PRO A 41 8.98 84.10 -116.70
N SER A 42 9.30 84.85 -115.63
CA SER A 42 8.30 85.32 -114.70
C SER A 42 7.48 86.40 -115.41
N ALA A 43 6.35 86.00 -116.01
CA ALA A 43 5.20 86.89 -115.97
C ALA A 43 4.91 87.07 -114.48
N ALA A 44 5.32 88.21 -113.92
CA ALA A 44 4.90 88.60 -112.59
C ALA A 44 3.38 88.79 -112.69
N PRO A 45 2.57 87.97 -111.99
CA PRO A 45 1.13 88.14 -112.06
C PRO A 45 0.81 89.53 -111.52
N SER A 46 0.23 90.36 -112.37
CA SER A 46 -0.40 91.60 -111.95
C SER A 46 -1.29 91.32 -110.74
N GLY A 47 -1.16 92.11 -109.67
CA GLY A 47 -1.77 91.86 -108.36
C GLY A 47 -3.31 92.01 -108.31
N ARG A 48 -4.01 91.80 -109.43
CA ARG A 48 -5.45 91.88 -109.57
C ARG A 48 -6.04 90.50 -109.82
N PHE A 49 -6.93 90.09 -108.90
CA PHE A 49 -7.71 88.88 -109.03
C PHE A 49 -9.14 89.24 -109.39
N ILE A 50 -9.68 88.58 -110.41
CA ILE A 50 -11.06 88.71 -110.85
C ILE A 50 -11.83 87.49 -110.35
N GLN A 51 -13.03 87.71 -109.81
CA GLN A 51 -13.89 86.63 -109.39
C GLN A 51 -14.57 85.99 -110.61
N GLY A 52 -14.26 84.72 -110.85
CA GLY A 52 -14.92 83.92 -111.87
C GLY A 52 -16.38 83.62 -111.52
N SER A 53 -17.18 83.28 -112.53
CA SER A 53 -18.60 82.92 -112.38
C SER A 53 -18.84 81.62 -111.58
N ASP A 54 -17.79 80.84 -111.37
CA ASP A 54 -17.70 79.63 -110.54
C ASP A 54 -17.33 79.94 -109.08
N GLY A 55 -17.21 81.21 -108.69
CA GLY A 55 -16.96 81.64 -107.32
C GLY A 55 -15.47 81.66 -106.92
N HIS A 56 -14.57 81.17 -107.76
CA HIS A 56 -13.12 81.18 -107.51
C HIS A 56 -12.48 82.50 -107.96
N ARG A 57 -11.41 82.91 -107.28
CA ARG A 57 -10.61 84.09 -107.66
C ARG A 57 -9.46 83.65 -108.56
N TYR A 58 -9.46 84.15 -109.79
CA TYR A 58 -8.39 83.90 -110.75
C TYR A 58 -7.58 85.18 -110.98
N PRO A 59 -6.27 85.08 -111.23
CA PRO A 59 -5.50 86.25 -111.67
C PRO A 59 -6.09 86.78 -112.98
N GLU A 60 -6.02 88.09 -113.23
CA GLU A 60 -6.55 88.72 -114.45
C GLU A 60 -6.02 88.05 -115.74
N GLU A 61 -4.75 87.63 -115.70
CA GLU A 61 -4.04 86.88 -116.76
C GLU A 61 -4.68 85.51 -117.09
N PHE A 62 -5.51 84.96 -116.20
CA PHE A 62 -6.28 83.73 -116.44
C PHE A 62 -7.19 83.86 -117.67
N PHE A 63 -7.80 85.03 -117.88
CA PHE A 63 -8.75 85.26 -118.96
C PHE A 63 -8.08 85.52 -120.31
N ASP A 64 -6.78 85.81 -120.31
CA ASP A 64 -5.95 85.99 -121.50
C ASP A 64 -5.36 84.67 -122.03
N LEU A 65 -5.46 83.58 -121.26
CA LEU A 65 -5.02 82.24 -121.67
C LEU A 65 -5.95 81.62 -122.71
N SER A 66 -5.40 80.71 -123.51
CA SER A 66 -6.20 79.92 -124.47
C SER A 66 -7.24 79.07 -123.72
N PRO A 67 -8.39 78.73 -124.33
CA PRO A 67 -9.41 77.88 -123.69
C PRO A 67 -8.87 76.54 -123.18
N ALA A 68 -7.85 75.99 -123.86
CA ALA A 68 -7.17 74.76 -123.43
C ALA A 68 -6.33 74.96 -122.17
N ASP A 69 -5.63 76.08 -122.06
CA ASP A 69 -4.79 76.41 -120.91
C ASP A 69 -5.63 76.87 -119.71
N GLN A 70 -6.75 77.57 -119.95
CA GLN A 70 -7.74 77.88 -118.92
C GLN A 70 -8.33 76.62 -118.28
N LYS A 71 -8.63 75.59 -119.10
CA LYS A 71 -9.12 74.30 -118.61
C LYS A 71 -8.07 73.59 -117.75
N ARG A 72 -6.82 73.54 -118.21
CA ARG A 72 -5.70 72.95 -117.45
C ARG A 72 -5.45 73.67 -116.13
N PHE A 73 -5.53 75.00 -116.11
CA PHE A 73 -5.33 75.78 -114.89
C PHE A 73 -6.46 75.57 -113.87
N LYS A 74 -7.71 75.46 -114.33
CA LYS A 74 -8.83 75.07 -113.45
C LYS A 74 -8.69 73.64 -112.91
N GLU A 75 -8.25 72.70 -113.73
CA GLU A 75 -7.96 71.32 -113.31
C GLU A 75 -6.84 71.30 -112.25
N LEU A 76 -5.76 72.07 -112.43
CA LEU A 76 -4.69 72.22 -111.44
C LEU A 76 -5.16 72.84 -110.12
N ILE A 77 -6.07 73.82 -110.16
CA ILE A 77 -6.66 74.40 -108.94
C ILE A 77 -7.55 73.38 -108.23
N ALA A 78 -8.37 72.64 -108.98
CA ALA A 78 -9.22 71.59 -108.42
C ALA A 78 -8.39 70.45 -107.81
N GLU A 79 -7.33 70.01 -108.49
CA GLU A 79 -6.39 69.00 -108.00
C GLU A 79 -5.67 69.49 -106.74
N ARG A 80 -5.21 70.76 -106.71
CA ARG A 80 -4.59 71.33 -105.52
C ARG A 80 -5.57 71.47 -104.35
N GLN A 81 -6.81 71.86 -104.61
CA GLN A 81 -7.85 71.92 -103.57
C GLN A 81 -8.18 70.53 -103.03
N GLN A 82 -8.27 69.53 -103.90
CA GLN A 82 -8.45 68.13 -103.51
C GLN A 82 -7.27 67.63 -102.68
N GLN A 83 -6.02 67.90 -103.10
CA GLN A 83 -4.83 67.59 -102.31
C GLN A 83 -4.86 68.26 -100.93
N THR A 84 -5.22 69.55 -100.84
CA THR A 84 -5.34 70.21 -99.52
C THR A 84 -6.47 69.64 -98.67
N ALA A 85 -7.57 69.19 -99.28
CA ALA A 85 -8.66 68.54 -98.57
C ALA A 85 -8.22 67.16 -98.06
N ASP A 86 -7.53 66.39 -98.88
CA ASP A 86 -6.95 65.10 -98.51
C ASP A 86 -5.89 65.27 -97.40
N GLU A 87 -5.01 66.25 -97.51
CA GLU A 87 -4.03 66.60 -96.45
C GLU A 87 -4.72 67.00 -95.14
N ASN A 88 -5.80 67.78 -95.19
CA ASN A 88 -6.58 68.15 -94.00
C ASN A 88 -7.30 66.95 -93.38
N THR A 89 -7.82 66.02 -94.20
CA THR A 89 -8.41 64.77 -93.66
C THR A 89 -7.35 63.88 -93.04
N VAL A 90 -6.18 63.73 -93.66
CA VAL A 90 -5.04 62.99 -93.09
C VAL A 90 -4.58 63.63 -91.79
N ALA A 91 -4.46 64.96 -91.72
CA ALA A 91 -4.11 65.67 -90.49
C ALA A 91 -5.16 65.48 -89.39
N THR A 92 -6.45 65.50 -89.74
CA THR A 92 -7.56 65.27 -88.79
C THR A 92 -7.53 63.84 -88.25
N VAL A 93 -7.34 62.85 -89.11
CA VAL A 93 -7.22 61.43 -88.73
C VAL A 93 -5.96 61.22 -87.88
N ALA A 94 -4.83 61.82 -88.26
CA ALA A 94 -3.58 61.73 -87.48
C ALA A 94 -3.74 62.33 -86.08
N ASN A 95 -4.37 63.49 -85.95
CA ASN A 95 -4.67 64.09 -84.64
C ASN A 95 -5.61 63.21 -83.82
N GLY A 96 -6.65 62.63 -84.43
CA GLY A 96 -7.55 61.68 -83.74
C GLY A 96 -6.84 60.43 -83.21
N VAL A 97 -5.88 59.89 -83.97
CA VAL A 97 -5.05 58.75 -83.52
C VAL A 97 -4.13 59.15 -82.36
N LEU A 98 -3.53 60.34 -82.42
CA LEU A 98 -2.68 60.85 -81.33
C LEU A 98 -3.49 61.08 -80.04
N ASP A 99 -4.67 61.68 -80.15
CA ASP A 99 -5.57 61.87 -79.01
C ASP A 99 -6.02 60.53 -78.41
N ALA A 100 -6.35 59.54 -79.26
CA ALA A 100 -6.68 58.18 -78.81
C ALA A 100 -5.49 57.55 -78.05
N LEU A 101 -4.27 57.61 -78.60
CA LEU A 101 -3.06 57.10 -77.94
C LEU A 101 -2.79 57.79 -76.61
N ASP A 102 -3.00 59.10 -76.51
CA ASP A 102 -2.83 59.82 -75.25
C ASP A 102 -3.93 59.49 -74.23
N SER A 103 -5.15 59.23 -74.67
CA SER A 103 -6.23 58.73 -73.81
C SER A 103 -5.91 57.33 -73.26
N GLU A 104 -5.40 56.43 -74.09
CA GLU A 104 -4.98 55.08 -73.68
C GLU A 104 -3.80 55.13 -72.71
N ARG A 105 -2.81 56.01 -72.95
CA ARG A 105 -1.69 56.22 -72.02
C ARG A 105 -2.18 56.72 -70.65
N LYS A 106 -3.18 57.60 -70.61
CA LYS A 106 -3.79 58.06 -69.35
C LYS A 106 -4.52 56.91 -68.65
N ALA A 107 -5.35 56.16 -69.37
CA ALA A 107 -6.07 55.01 -68.81
C ALA A 107 -5.11 53.95 -68.26
N ARG A 108 -4.03 53.67 -68.98
CA ARG A 108 -2.97 52.75 -68.54
C ARG A 108 -2.30 53.22 -67.26
N LYS A 109 -1.94 54.50 -67.15
CA LYS A 109 -1.37 55.06 -65.91
C LYS A 109 -2.31 54.95 -64.72
N VAL A 110 -3.62 55.17 -64.94
CA VAL A 110 -4.63 54.98 -63.88
C VAL A 110 -4.68 53.52 -63.45
N LEU A 111 -4.74 52.58 -64.38
CA LEU A 111 -4.72 51.14 -64.07
C LEU A 111 -3.43 50.73 -63.34
N GLU A 112 -2.27 51.21 -63.79
CA GLU A 112 -0.98 50.96 -63.11
C GLU A 112 -1.01 51.48 -61.67
N SER A 113 -1.59 52.66 -61.42
CA SER A 113 -1.76 53.20 -60.06
C SER A 113 -2.74 52.39 -59.19
N GLN A 114 -3.82 51.87 -59.78
CA GLN A 114 -4.77 51.00 -59.08
C GLN A 114 -4.14 49.65 -58.74
N VAL A 115 -3.39 49.05 -59.67
CA VAL A 115 -2.65 47.80 -59.45
C VAL A 115 -1.60 47.98 -58.36
N ALA A 116 -0.84 49.09 -58.37
CA ALA A 116 0.10 49.40 -57.31
C ALA A 116 -0.60 49.51 -55.94
N THR A 117 -1.76 50.17 -55.88
CA THR A 117 -2.53 50.30 -54.64
C THR A 117 -3.03 48.95 -54.14
N LEU A 118 -3.58 48.10 -55.02
CA LEU A 118 -4.01 46.75 -54.67
C LEU A 118 -2.85 45.88 -54.20
N LEU A 119 -1.67 46.00 -54.83
CA LEU A 119 -0.48 45.26 -54.42
C LEU A 119 -0.04 45.67 -53.00
N THR A 120 -0.03 46.96 -52.69
CA THR A 120 0.26 47.43 -51.31
C THR A 120 -0.77 46.95 -50.30
N LEU A 121 -2.06 46.87 -50.67
CA LEU A 121 -3.11 46.34 -49.80
C LEU A 121 -2.91 44.85 -49.52
N VAL A 122 -2.60 44.06 -50.55
CA VAL A 122 -2.34 42.62 -50.42
C VAL A 122 -1.09 42.38 -49.57
N GLU A 123 -0.01 43.14 -49.76
CA GLU A 123 1.18 43.07 -48.92
C GLU A 123 0.88 43.42 -47.45
N ALA A 124 0.07 44.45 -47.21
CA ALA A 124 -0.36 44.83 -45.86
C ALA A 124 -1.23 43.74 -45.21
N GLN A 125 -2.13 43.12 -45.98
CA GLN A 125 -2.96 42.03 -45.51
C GLN A 125 -2.13 40.78 -45.20
N GLN A 126 -1.15 40.45 -46.04
CA GLN A 126 -0.23 39.34 -45.80
C GLN A 126 0.56 39.55 -44.51
N ARG A 127 1.16 40.74 -44.31
CA ARG A 127 1.86 41.07 -43.07
C ARG A 127 0.97 40.96 -41.83
N ARG A 128 -0.30 41.36 -41.94
CA ARG A 128 -1.27 41.22 -40.85
C ARG A 128 -1.58 39.75 -40.55
N MET A 129 -1.73 38.90 -41.57
CA MET A 129 -1.92 37.46 -41.37
C MET A 129 -0.70 36.83 -40.71
N ASP A 130 0.51 37.12 -41.20
CA ASP A 130 1.74 36.59 -40.61
C ASP A 130 1.91 37.03 -39.14
N GLN A 131 1.53 38.26 -38.80
CA GLN A 131 1.52 38.75 -37.42
C GLN A 131 0.50 38.01 -36.54
N MET A 132 -0.71 37.78 -37.05
CA MET A 132 -1.73 37.00 -36.33
C MET A 132 -1.28 35.55 -36.12
N ASP A 133 -0.67 34.92 -37.12
CA ASP A 133 -0.15 33.55 -37.00
C ASP A 133 0.97 33.47 -35.97
N LEU A 134 1.90 34.44 -35.95
CA LEU A 134 2.94 34.52 -34.92
C LEU A 134 2.33 34.71 -33.53
N GLN A 135 1.31 35.55 -33.40
CA GLN A 135 0.61 35.76 -32.13
C GLN A 135 -0.10 34.49 -31.67
N VAL A 136 -0.83 33.80 -32.55
CA VAL A 136 -1.49 32.52 -32.23
C VAL A 136 -0.46 31.46 -31.83
N GLN A 137 0.70 31.40 -32.48
CA GLN A 137 1.79 30.50 -32.09
C GLN A 137 2.36 30.86 -30.72
N ALA A 138 2.56 32.15 -30.43
CA ALA A 138 3.02 32.61 -29.13
C ALA A 138 2.02 32.28 -28.00
N ASP A 139 0.73 32.56 -28.22
CA ASP A 139 -0.35 32.25 -27.29
C ASP A 139 -0.46 30.74 -27.03
N LYS A 140 -0.38 29.92 -28.09
CA LYS A 140 -0.35 28.46 -27.97
C LYS A 140 0.85 27.96 -27.18
N SER A 141 2.04 28.52 -27.41
CA SER A 141 3.25 28.14 -26.67
C SER A 141 3.14 28.52 -25.18
N THR A 142 2.54 29.68 -24.88
CA THR A 142 2.31 30.13 -23.50
C THR A 142 1.31 29.22 -22.79
N ALA A 143 0.20 28.87 -23.45
CA ALA A 143 -0.79 27.94 -22.92
C ALA A 143 -0.20 26.55 -22.66
N LEU A 144 0.68 26.06 -23.53
CA LEU A 144 1.39 24.78 -23.33
C LEU A 144 2.34 24.85 -22.11
N LEU A 145 3.07 25.95 -21.93
CA LEU A 145 3.94 26.14 -20.77
C LEU A 145 3.15 26.22 -19.46
N GLU A 146 2.00 26.91 -19.46
CA GLU A 146 1.09 26.95 -18.31
C GLU A 146 0.54 25.56 -17.98
N GLN A 147 0.18 24.78 -19.00
CA GLN A 147 -0.26 23.39 -18.83
C GLN A 147 0.85 22.49 -18.26
N GLU A 148 2.08 22.61 -18.77
CA GLU A 148 3.24 21.88 -18.24
C GLU A 148 3.53 22.25 -16.78
N ALA A 149 3.45 23.52 -16.42
CA ALA A 149 3.61 23.98 -15.05
C ALA A 149 2.52 23.42 -14.13
N ALA A 150 1.27 23.41 -14.58
CA ALA A 150 0.15 22.82 -13.83
C ALA A 150 0.33 21.31 -13.61
N ILE A 151 0.78 20.58 -14.64
CA ILE A 151 1.07 19.13 -14.53
C ILE A 151 2.24 18.91 -13.55
N ALA A 152 3.31 19.69 -13.64
CA ALA A 152 4.45 19.58 -12.72
C ALA A 152 4.03 19.81 -11.25
N GLN A 153 3.15 20.79 -11.00
CA GLN A 153 2.59 21.04 -9.67
C GLN A 153 1.73 19.85 -9.19
N GLN A 154 0.89 19.28 -10.06
CA GLN A 154 0.10 18.09 -9.74
C GLN A 154 0.98 16.88 -9.40
N VAL A 155 2.05 16.63 -10.16
CA VAL A 155 3.01 15.56 -9.90
C VAL A 155 3.69 15.76 -8.55
N THR A 156 4.07 17.00 -8.23
CA THR A 156 4.67 17.34 -6.93
C THR A 156 3.69 17.06 -5.79
N ASN A 157 2.44 17.50 -5.90
CA ASN A 157 1.40 17.23 -4.89
C ASN A 157 1.13 15.73 -4.72
N LEU A 158 1.04 14.97 -5.81
CA LEU A 158 0.87 13.52 -5.75
C LEU A 158 2.06 12.82 -5.10
N SER A 159 3.28 13.31 -5.32
CA SER A 159 4.48 12.78 -4.66
C SER A 159 4.47 13.05 -3.15
N ALA A 160 3.97 14.22 -2.71
CA ALA A 160 3.79 14.54 -1.30
C ALA A 160 2.74 13.63 -0.65
N ILE A 161 1.57 13.46 -1.28
CA ILE A 161 0.51 12.55 -0.79
C ILE A 161 1.05 11.11 -0.70
N ARG A 162 1.83 10.66 -1.68
CA ARG A 162 2.44 9.33 -1.66
C ARG A 162 3.45 9.18 -0.52
N ALA A 163 4.23 10.22 -0.22
CA ALA A 163 5.17 10.21 0.89
C ALA A 163 4.43 10.19 2.24
N GLU A 164 3.37 10.99 2.40
CA GLU A 164 2.50 11.00 3.58
C GLU A 164 1.84 9.64 3.80
N ALA A 165 1.22 9.05 2.76
CA ALA A 165 0.63 7.71 2.84
C ALA A 165 1.67 6.63 3.18
N GLY A 166 2.91 6.78 2.70
CA GLY A 166 4.02 5.90 3.07
C GLY A 166 4.42 6.02 4.54
N GLN A 167 4.42 7.23 5.10
CA GLN A 167 4.68 7.48 6.52
C GLN A 167 3.55 6.95 7.40
N GLU A 168 2.29 7.18 7.04
CA GLU A 168 1.13 6.64 7.76
C GLU A 168 1.13 5.11 7.77
N ALA A 169 1.43 4.48 6.62
CA ALA A 169 1.55 3.02 6.55
C ALA A 169 2.67 2.47 7.44
N ALA A 170 3.82 3.16 7.50
CA ALA A 170 4.92 2.80 8.39
C ALA A 170 4.55 2.97 9.87
N GLN A 171 3.85 4.05 10.23
CA GLN A 171 3.34 4.26 11.59
C GLN A 171 2.35 3.17 11.99
N HIS A 172 1.36 2.86 11.14
CA HIS A 172 0.42 1.77 11.41
C HIS A 172 1.06 0.38 11.48
N GLN A 173 2.18 0.17 10.78
CA GLN A 173 2.95 -1.05 10.93
C GLN A 173 3.67 -1.08 12.28
N GLN A 174 4.30 0.02 12.70
CA GLN A 174 4.93 0.14 14.02
C GLN A 174 3.92 -0.04 15.15
N GLU A 175 2.74 0.57 15.07
CA GLU A 175 1.65 0.40 16.05
C GLU A 175 1.21 -1.07 16.14
N ARG A 176 1.08 -1.77 15.01
CA ARG A 176 0.74 -3.19 14.99
C ARG A 176 1.84 -4.06 15.58
N GLU A 177 3.09 -3.75 15.32
CA GLU A 177 4.25 -4.45 15.90
C GLU A 177 4.34 -4.22 17.41
N GLN A 178 4.09 -2.99 17.88
CA GLN A 178 4.01 -2.66 19.30
C GLN A 178 2.86 -3.39 20.00
N ALA A 179 1.65 -3.34 19.43
CA ALA A 179 0.50 -4.06 19.98
C ALA A 179 0.72 -5.58 20.01
N ALA A 180 1.41 -6.14 19.00
CA ALA A 180 1.78 -7.54 18.99
C ALA A 180 2.82 -7.90 20.06
N ALA A 181 3.79 -7.01 20.32
CA ALA A 181 4.76 -7.16 21.39
C ALA A 181 4.08 -7.11 22.77
N GLU A 182 3.22 -6.12 23.01
CA GLU A 182 2.44 -6.00 24.25
C GLU A 182 1.56 -7.24 24.49
N HIS A 183 0.94 -7.78 23.44
CA HIS A 183 0.17 -9.02 23.55
C HIS A 183 1.04 -10.23 23.94
N ARG A 184 2.27 -10.32 23.42
CA ARG A 184 3.20 -11.40 23.82
C ARG A 184 3.60 -11.25 25.27
N ASP A 185 3.95 -10.04 25.71
CA ASP A 185 4.31 -9.77 27.11
C ASP A 185 3.16 -10.12 28.06
N GLN A 186 1.92 -9.81 27.69
CA GLN A 186 0.73 -10.20 28.46
C GLN A 186 0.57 -11.73 28.55
N LEU A 187 0.79 -12.45 27.45
CA LEU A 187 0.71 -13.91 27.43
C LEU A 187 1.83 -14.54 28.27
N GLU A 188 3.05 -13.99 28.23
CA GLU A 188 4.17 -14.44 29.08
C GLU A 188 3.89 -14.18 30.57
N ALA A 189 3.33 -13.02 30.91
CA ALA A 189 2.90 -12.72 32.27
C ALA A 189 1.81 -13.68 32.76
N GLN A 190 0.82 -14.00 31.91
CA GLN A 190 -0.21 -14.99 32.22
C GLN A 190 0.37 -16.39 32.41
N ALA A 191 1.29 -16.82 31.54
CA ALA A 191 1.96 -18.11 31.67
C ALA A 191 2.71 -18.21 33.00
N THR A 192 3.44 -17.16 33.39
CA THR A 192 4.14 -17.07 34.68
C THR A 192 3.17 -17.18 35.87
N ALA A 193 2.02 -16.51 35.79
CA ALA A 193 0.99 -16.60 36.84
C ALA A 193 0.38 -18.00 36.94
N ILE A 194 0.14 -18.67 35.81
CA ILE A 194 -0.36 -20.05 35.76
C ILE A 194 0.68 -21.01 36.37
N ASP A 195 1.96 -20.84 36.07
CA ASP A 195 3.03 -21.67 36.64
C ASP A 195 3.12 -21.49 38.16
N ALA A 196 3.01 -20.26 38.65
CA ALA A 196 2.95 -19.99 40.10
C ALA A 196 1.73 -20.65 40.76
N LEU A 197 0.56 -20.60 40.13
CA LEU A 197 -0.65 -21.25 40.62
C LEU A 197 -0.52 -22.78 40.59
N SER A 198 0.08 -23.34 39.54
CA SER A 198 0.39 -24.77 39.44
C SER A 198 1.33 -25.21 40.57
N GLY A 199 2.34 -24.41 40.87
CA GLY A 199 3.23 -24.63 42.02
C GLY A 199 2.49 -24.60 43.36
N SER A 200 1.59 -23.64 43.57
CA SER A 200 0.81 -23.55 44.81
C SER A 200 -0.17 -24.71 44.97
N VAL A 201 -0.83 -25.14 43.89
CA VAL A 201 -1.71 -26.32 43.88
C VAL A 201 -0.91 -27.57 44.21
N LYS A 202 0.23 -27.82 43.56
CA LYS A 202 1.11 -28.97 43.87
C LYS A 202 1.55 -28.97 45.33
N SER A 203 1.96 -27.82 45.86
CA SER A 203 2.33 -27.68 47.28
C SER A 203 1.15 -27.99 48.20
N THR A 204 -0.06 -27.53 47.85
CA THR A 204 -1.26 -27.77 48.64
C THR A 204 -1.65 -29.25 48.60
N THR A 205 -1.56 -29.90 47.43
CA THR A 205 -1.78 -31.34 47.29
C THR A 205 -0.79 -32.14 48.13
N ALA A 206 0.50 -31.81 48.11
CA ALA A 206 1.52 -32.47 48.93
C ALA A 206 1.24 -32.30 50.44
N LEU A 207 0.78 -31.11 50.87
CA LEU A 207 0.35 -30.89 52.26
C LEU A 207 -0.89 -31.72 52.62
N MET A 208 -1.85 -31.86 51.71
CA MET A 208 -3.03 -32.71 51.93
C MET A 208 -2.66 -34.19 52.01
N GLU A 209 -1.72 -34.66 51.18
CA GLU A 209 -1.19 -36.02 51.23
C GLU A 209 -0.48 -36.28 52.56
N GLN A 210 0.40 -35.36 53.01
CA GLN A 210 1.04 -35.46 54.32
C GLN A 210 0.02 -35.50 55.47
N ARG A 211 -1.02 -34.67 55.40
CA ARG A 211 -2.12 -34.70 56.38
C ARG A 211 -2.90 -36.01 56.31
N GLY A 212 -3.17 -36.53 55.11
CA GLY A 212 -3.81 -37.83 54.90
C GLY A 212 -3.02 -38.96 55.55
N ASN A 213 -1.73 -39.04 55.27
CA ASN A 213 -0.81 -40.02 55.87
C ASN A 213 -0.76 -39.88 57.40
N ALA A 214 -0.79 -38.66 57.93
CA ALA A 214 -0.84 -38.42 59.37
C ALA A 214 -2.15 -38.91 60.00
N VAL A 215 -3.29 -38.70 59.34
CA VAL A 215 -4.61 -39.21 59.78
C VAL A 215 -4.65 -40.73 59.72
N GLU A 216 -4.14 -41.34 58.65
CA GLU A 216 -4.04 -42.79 58.53
C GLU A 216 -3.16 -43.40 59.63
N ALA A 217 -2.01 -42.79 59.93
CA ALA A 217 -1.16 -43.21 61.04
C ALA A 217 -1.87 -43.08 62.40
N GLN A 218 -2.65 -42.02 62.61
CA GLN A 218 -3.46 -41.86 63.82
C GLN A 218 -4.57 -42.90 63.92
N LEU A 219 -5.20 -43.25 62.79
CA LEU A 219 -6.23 -44.29 62.72
C LEU A 219 -5.65 -45.65 63.09
N VAL A 220 -4.53 -46.05 62.47
CA VAL A 220 -3.82 -47.30 62.80
C VAL A 220 -3.39 -47.33 64.27
N ALA A 221 -2.90 -46.21 64.81
CA ALA A 221 -2.56 -46.12 66.23
C ALA A 221 -3.80 -46.25 67.14
N GLY A 222 -4.95 -45.72 66.70
CA GLY A 222 -6.25 -45.87 67.35
C GLY A 222 -6.73 -47.31 67.33
N GLU A 223 -6.71 -47.97 66.18
CA GLU A 223 -7.06 -49.39 66.00
C GLU A 223 -6.17 -50.29 66.87
N THR A 224 -4.86 -50.00 66.93
CA THR A 224 -3.94 -50.75 67.79
C THR A 224 -4.30 -50.58 69.28
N ARG A 225 -4.71 -49.37 69.70
CA ARG A 225 -5.21 -49.16 71.07
C ARG A 225 -6.52 -49.88 71.30
N GLN A 226 -7.43 -49.87 70.34
CA GLN A 226 -8.69 -50.61 70.42
C GLN A 226 -8.45 -52.11 70.56
N GLN A 227 -7.59 -52.70 69.73
CA GLN A 227 -7.20 -54.11 69.85
C GLN A 227 -6.59 -54.43 71.23
N LYS A 228 -5.72 -53.55 71.75
CA LYS A 228 -5.18 -53.71 73.11
C LYS A 228 -6.28 -53.66 74.17
N LEU A 229 -7.25 -52.76 74.02
CA LEU A 229 -8.40 -52.66 74.91
C LEU A 229 -9.27 -53.92 74.81
N GLU A 230 -9.55 -54.42 73.61
CA GLU A 230 -10.31 -55.67 73.40
C GLU A 230 -9.61 -56.87 74.05
N VAL A 231 -8.30 -57.02 73.86
CA VAL A 231 -7.53 -58.08 74.54
C VAL A 231 -7.56 -57.90 76.06
N SER A 232 -7.46 -56.66 76.56
CA SER A 232 -7.57 -56.40 78.00
C SER A 232 -8.98 -56.70 78.53
N LEU A 233 -10.02 -56.43 77.75
CA LEU A 233 -11.40 -56.72 78.10
C LEU A 233 -11.64 -58.22 78.12
N ALA A 234 -11.16 -58.96 77.12
CA ALA A 234 -11.23 -60.42 77.08
C ALA A 234 -10.45 -61.06 78.25
N ASN A 235 -9.29 -60.51 78.63
CA ASN A 235 -8.57 -60.95 79.82
C ASN A 235 -9.33 -60.64 81.11
N LEU A 236 -10.00 -59.49 81.20
CA LEU A 236 -10.85 -59.15 82.34
C LEU A 236 -12.09 -60.05 82.40
N GLU A 237 -12.73 -60.34 81.27
CA GLU A 237 -13.83 -61.30 81.17
C GLU A 237 -13.36 -62.70 81.60
N GLY A 238 -12.22 -63.19 81.10
CA GLY A 238 -11.65 -64.47 81.54
C GLY A 238 -11.28 -64.51 83.03
N GLN A 239 -10.79 -63.41 83.60
CA GLN A 239 -10.57 -63.30 85.04
C GLN A 239 -11.88 -63.24 85.84
N THR A 240 -12.91 -62.62 85.28
CA THR A 240 -14.24 -62.53 85.89
C THR A 240 -14.93 -63.88 85.85
N ASP A 241 -14.81 -64.64 84.76
CA ASP A 241 -15.28 -66.02 84.63
C ASP A 241 -14.55 -66.96 85.61
N ALA A 242 -13.25 -66.76 85.83
CA ALA A 242 -12.50 -67.48 86.86
C ALA A 242 -12.93 -67.14 88.30
N TRP A 243 -13.62 -66.00 88.51
CA TRP A 243 -14.17 -65.59 89.80
C TRP A 243 -15.64 -65.98 89.97
N THR A 244 -16.38 -66.18 88.87
CA THR A 244 -17.80 -66.56 88.89
C THR A 244 -18.02 -68.06 88.77
N ASP A 245 -17.00 -68.87 88.54
CA ASP A 245 -17.09 -70.33 88.69
C ASP A 245 -17.21 -70.66 90.19
N PRO A 246 -18.39 -71.10 90.68
CA PRO A 246 -18.57 -71.35 92.10
C PRO A 246 -17.78 -72.61 92.47
N ILE A 247 -16.79 -72.46 93.36
CA ILE A 247 -16.07 -73.59 94.00
C ILE A 247 -17.10 -74.66 94.34
N THR A 248 -17.03 -75.77 93.63
CA THR A 248 -18.05 -76.81 93.78
C THR A 248 -17.90 -77.43 95.17
N ARG A 249 -19.01 -77.86 95.78
CA ARG A 249 -19.02 -78.51 97.10
C ARG A 249 -18.02 -79.69 97.22
N GLY A 250 -17.64 -80.28 96.09
CA GLY A 250 -16.61 -81.33 96.01
C GLY A 250 -15.21 -80.85 96.36
N GLU A 251 -14.81 -79.65 95.95
CA GLU A 251 -13.47 -79.10 96.18
C GLU A 251 -13.27 -78.63 97.63
N VAL A 252 -14.33 -78.11 98.26
CA VAL A 252 -14.30 -77.79 99.70
C VAL A 252 -14.17 -79.07 100.54
N ASN A 253 -14.78 -80.18 100.11
CA ASN A 253 -14.73 -81.45 100.84
C ASN A 253 -13.35 -82.12 100.75
N THR A 254 -12.67 -82.02 99.60
CA THR A 254 -11.30 -82.53 99.43
C THR A 254 -10.28 -81.68 100.18
N MET A 255 -10.45 -80.36 100.22
CA MET A 255 -9.60 -79.50 101.07
C MET A 255 -9.77 -79.81 102.56
N ALA A 256 -11.02 -80.03 103.03
CA ALA A 256 -11.29 -80.37 104.42
C ALA A 256 -10.76 -81.75 104.83
N THR A 257 -10.89 -82.78 103.98
CA THR A 257 -10.34 -84.12 104.27
C THR A 257 -8.81 -84.15 104.22
N THR A 258 -8.18 -83.35 103.36
CA THR A 258 -6.71 -83.28 103.27
C THR A 258 -6.13 -82.60 104.53
N ALA A 259 -6.72 -81.49 104.97
CA ALA A 259 -6.28 -80.81 106.19
C ALA A 259 -6.44 -81.66 107.46
N VAL A 260 -7.57 -82.36 107.60
CA VAL A 260 -7.83 -83.23 108.77
C VAL A 260 -6.93 -84.47 108.78
N SER A 261 -6.63 -85.05 107.61
CA SER A 261 -5.75 -86.22 107.52
C SER A 261 -4.28 -85.89 107.77
N GLU A 262 -3.81 -84.70 107.39
CA GLU A 262 -2.47 -84.22 107.77
C GLU A 262 -2.34 -83.95 109.27
N GLN A 263 -3.36 -83.34 109.88
CA GLN A 263 -3.37 -83.08 111.31
C GLN A 263 -3.37 -84.39 112.13
N TRP A 264 -4.16 -85.39 111.73
CA TRP A 264 -4.19 -86.70 112.38
C TRP A 264 -2.86 -87.46 112.26
N ARG A 265 -2.20 -87.41 111.09
CA ARG A 265 -0.87 -88.02 110.91
C ARG A 265 0.19 -87.40 111.81
N SER A 266 0.16 -86.07 111.99
CA SER A 266 1.12 -85.40 112.88
C SER A 266 0.93 -85.78 114.36
N GLN A 267 -0.32 -85.92 114.81
CA GLN A 267 -0.63 -86.28 116.19
C GLN A 267 -0.36 -87.75 116.49
N PHE A 268 -0.60 -88.64 115.52
CA PHE A 268 -0.36 -90.08 115.70
C PHE A 268 1.13 -90.41 115.81
N ALA A 269 1.99 -89.74 115.03
CA ALA A 269 3.44 -89.90 115.12
C ALA A 269 3.98 -89.50 116.51
N ALA A 270 3.54 -88.35 117.03
CA ALA A 270 3.93 -87.89 118.35
C ALA A 270 3.49 -88.83 119.49
N LEU A 271 2.32 -89.47 119.35
CA LEU A 271 1.79 -90.43 120.32
C LEU A 271 2.57 -91.75 120.31
N VAL A 272 3.00 -92.23 119.13
CA VAL A 272 3.80 -93.45 119.00
C VAL A 272 5.21 -93.25 119.57
N ASP A 273 5.85 -92.11 119.30
CA ASP A 273 7.19 -91.82 119.82
C ASP A 273 7.19 -91.72 121.36
N ALA A 274 6.18 -91.07 121.95
CA ALA A 274 6.06 -90.99 123.41
C ALA A 274 5.87 -92.37 124.08
N VAL A 275 5.10 -93.26 123.47
CA VAL A 275 4.88 -94.64 123.98
C VAL A 275 6.14 -95.50 123.80
N ALA A 276 6.88 -95.32 122.71
CA ALA A 276 8.13 -96.03 122.48
C ALA A 276 9.22 -95.65 123.49
N GLU A 277 9.32 -94.36 123.83
CA GLU A 277 10.28 -93.85 124.82
C GLU A 277 9.94 -94.37 126.24
N GLU A 278 8.66 -94.41 126.60
CA GLU A 278 8.22 -94.95 127.90
C GLU A 278 8.42 -96.46 128.02
N LEU A 279 8.23 -97.23 126.93
CA LEU A 279 8.52 -98.66 126.90
C LEU A 279 10.02 -98.97 126.98
N GLN A 280 10.87 -98.09 126.43
CA GLN A 280 12.34 -98.26 126.48
C GLN A 280 12.91 -97.99 127.88
N ILE A 281 12.27 -97.10 128.65
CA ILE A 281 12.60 -96.84 130.06
C ILE A 281 12.16 -98.01 130.95
N GLN A 282 10.99 -98.61 130.70
CA GLN A 282 10.49 -99.71 131.52
C GLN A 282 11.17 -101.07 131.23
N PHE A 283 11.74 -101.29 130.03
CA PHE A 283 12.38 -102.55 129.64
C PHE A 283 13.79 -102.36 129.04
N PRO A 284 14.82 -102.08 129.86
CA PRO A 284 16.16 -101.70 129.39
C PRO A 284 16.92 -102.78 128.61
N ASN A 285 16.57 -104.06 128.79
CA ASN A 285 17.29 -105.21 128.20
C ASN A 285 16.51 -105.90 127.06
N GLY A 286 15.50 -105.24 126.50
CA GLY A 286 14.70 -105.81 125.41
C GLY A 286 13.73 -106.90 125.90
N VAL A 287 12.53 -106.88 125.34
CA VAL A 287 11.37 -107.69 125.72
C VAL A 287 11.52 -109.14 125.21
N HIS A 288 12.55 -109.86 125.63
CA HIS A 288 12.77 -111.28 125.31
C HIS A 288 13.19 -112.09 126.54
N ALA A 289 12.31 -112.16 127.54
CA ALA A 289 12.39 -113.15 128.63
C ALA A 289 10.99 -113.39 129.22
N GLY A 290 10.18 -114.22 128.54
CA GLY A 290 8.87 -114.62 129.05
C GLY A 290 8.07 -115.41 128.02
N ARG A 291 8.03 -116.73 128.19
CA ARG A 291 7.21 -117.67 127.42
C ARG A 291 5.78 -117.15 127.23
N MET A 292 5.31 -117.09 125.98
CA MET A 292 3.89 -117.27 125.67
C MET A 292 3.72 -118.19 124.46
N ASP A 293 2.87 -119.19 124.68
CA ASP A 293 2.61 -120.36 123.85
C ASP A 293 2.17 -120.01 122.43
N SER A 294 2.83 -120.63 121.44
CA SER A 294 2.45 -120.55 120.03
C SER A 294 1.06 -121.13 119.71
N GLU A 295 0.44 -121.80 120.68
CA GLU A 295 -0.94 -122.32 120.60
C GLU A 295 -1.99 -121.21 120.80
N TYR A 296 -1.73 -120.17 121.60
CA TYR A 296 -2.71 -119.12 121.90
C TYR A 296 -2.94 -118.18 120.70
N VAL A 297 -1.86 -117.83 119.98
CA VAL A 297 -1.92 -116.99 118.77
C VAL A 297 -2.61 -117.72 117.60
N ARG A 298 -2.51 -119.06 117.54
CA ARG A 298 -3.26 -119.85 116.55
C ARG A 298 -4.75 -119.96 116.87
N ARG A 299 -5.15 -119.93 118.14
CA ARG A 299 -6.58 -119.87 118.53
C ARG A 299 -7.20 -118.51 118.23
N GLN A 300 -6.55 -117.40 118.57
CA GLN A 300 -7.11 -116.07 118.24
C GLN A 300 -7.26 -115.83 116.75
N LYS A 301 -6.34 -116.31 115.90
CA LYS A 301 -6.51 -116.22 114.44
C LYS A 301 -7.66 -117.09 113.92
N ARG A 302 -7.94 -118.24 114.57
CA ARG A 302 -9.11 -119.08 114.21
C ARG A 302 -10.43 -118.43 114.66
N ASP A 303 -10.46 -117.83 115.85
CA ASP A 303 -11.66 -117.16 116.37
C ASP A 303 -11.95 -115.85 115.62
N ALA A 304 -10.92 -115.12 115.18
CA ALA A 304 -11.08 -113.94 114.33
C ALA A 304 -11.59 -114.28 112.91
N ALA A 305 -11.17 -115.42 112.35
CA ALA A 305 -11.69 -115.91 111.07
C ALA A 305 -13.16 -116.36 111.18
N LEU A 306 -13.53 -117.05 112.27
CA LEU A 306 -14.92 -117.47 112.53
C LEU A 306 -15.87 -116.28 112.77
N MET A 307 -15.39 -115.21 113.42
CA MET A 307 -16.18 -113.98 113.62
C MET A 307 -16.34 -113.15 112.34
N ALA A 308 -15.39 -113.23 111.39
CA ALA A 308 -15.52 -112.61 110.08
C ALA A 308 -16.53 -113.35 109.18
N GLU A 309 -16.58 -114.68 109.28
CA GLU A 309 -17.59 -115.50 108.57
C GLU A 309 -19.01 -115.32 109.15
N GLN A 310 -19.16 -115.16 110.47
CA GLN A 310 -20.48 -114.89 111.07
C GLN A 310 -21.05 -113.49 110.76
N ARG A 311 -20.22 -112.53 110.33
CA ARG A 311 -20.68 -111.19 109.92
C ARG A 311 -21.04 -111.07 108.44
N GLN A 312 -20.70 -112.05 107.61
CA GLN A 312 -21.11 -112.09 106.19
C GLN A 312 -22.25 -113.11 105.92
N GLY A 313 -22.70 -113.85 106.94
CA GLY A 313 -23.81 -114.81 106.85
C GLY A 313 -25.15 -114.37 107.46
N ALA A 314 -25.29 -113.12 107.94
CA ALA A 314 -26.53 -112.59 108.53
C ALA A 314 -26.83 -111.18 107.99
N GLY A 315 -27.75 -111.10 107.01
CA GLY A 315 -28.24 -109.85 106.40
C GLY A 315 -28.05 -109.78 104.88
N ALA A 316 -28.95 -110.14 103.95
CA ALA A 316 -30.36 -110.58 103.97
C ALA A 316 -31.25 -109.99 105.07
#